data_AF-A0A7K4M6H8-F1
#
_entry.id   AF-A0A7K4M6H8-F1
#
_cell.length_a   1.000
_cell.length_b   1.000
_cell.length_c   1.000
_cell.angle_alpha   90.00
_cell.angle_beta   90.00
_cell.angle_gamma   90.00
#
_symmetry.space_group_name_H-M   'P 1'
#
loop_
_entity.id
_entity.type
_entity.pdbx_description
1 polymer ?
#
loop_
_entity_poly.entity_id
_entity_poly.type
_entity_poly.pdbx_seq_one_letter_code
_entity_poly.pdbx_strand_id
1 'polypeptide(L)'
;RVTSIADRLNVDFALIHKERKKANEVDRMVLVGDVKDRVAILVDDMADTCGTICHAADKLVSAGATKVYAILTHGIFSGPAISRINNACFEAVVVTNTIPQEDKMKHCPKIQV
;
A
#
# COMPACT_ATOMS: atom_id res chain seq x y z
N ARG A 1 14.03 3.19 -2.69
CA ARG A 1 13.68 2.03 -1.82
C ARG A 1 13.23 0.86 -2.68
N VAL A 2 12.11 1.01 -3.40
CA VAL A 2 11.52 -0.05 -4.24
C VAL A 2 12.51 -0.61 -5.26
N THR A 3 13.28 0.22 -5.98
CA THR A 3 14.28 -0.25 -6.96
C THR A 3 15.30 -1.22 -6.36
N SER A 4 15.90 -0.89 -5.21
CA SER A 4 16.85 -1.78 -4.53
C SER A 4 16.22 -3.11 -4.07
N ILE A 5 14.93 -3.15 -3.77
CA ILE A 5 14.22 -4.39 -3.42
C ILE A 5 13.94 -5.20 -4.69
N ALA A 6 13.47 -4.53 -5.73
CA ALA A 6 13.21 -5.12 -7.04
C ALA A 6 14.47 -5.75 -7.64
N ASP A 7 15.61 -5.04 -7.59
CA ASP A 7 16.91 -5.54 -8.06
C ASP A 7 17.35 -6.80 -7.31
N ARG A 8 17.18 -6.81 -5.97
CA ARG A 8 17.55 -7.98 -5.13
C ARG A 8 16.65 -9.19 -5.36
N LEU A 9 15.37 -8.95 -5.67
CA LEU A 9 14.40 -10.00 -5.98
C LEU A 9 14.42 -10.39 -7.47
N ASN A 10 15.19 -9.69 -8.31
CA ASN A 10 15.23 -9.84 -9.76
C ASN A 10 13.82 -9.74 -10.38
N VAL A 11 13.08 -8.68 -10.04
CA VAL A 11 11.73 -8.40 -10.53
C VAL A 11 11.61 -6.98 -11.06
N ASP A 12 10.56 -6.74 -11.85
CA ASP A 12 10.22 -5.40 -12.33
C ASP A 12 9.70 -4.51 -11.18
N PHE A 13 9.77 -3.18 -11.36
CA PHE A 13 9.17 -2.22 -10.45
C PHE A 13 8.23 -1.25 -11.15
N ALA A 14 7.27 -0.72 -10.40
CA ALA A 14 6.41 0.38 -10.82
C ALA A 14 6.42 1.49 -9.76
N LEU A 15 6.05 2.70 -10.16
CA LEU A 15 6.03 3.88 -9.29
C LEU A 15 4.67 4.56 -9.37
N ILE A 16 4.08 4.87 -8.23
CA ILE A 16 2.88 5.70 -8.14
C ILE A 16 3.30 7.10 -7.71
N HIS A 17 3.09 8.07 -8.60
CA HIS A 17 3.32 9.47 -8.33
C HIS A 17 1.98 10.13 -7.97
N LYS A 18 1.90 10.70 -6.76
CA LYS A 18 0.75 11.49 -6.32
C LYS A 18 0.96 12.95 -6.73
N GLU A 19 0.20 13.41 -7.71
CA GLU A 19 0.10 14.82 -8.05
C GLU A 19 -0.90 15.49 -7.13
N ARG A 20 -0.42 16.42 -6.30
CA ARG A 20 -1.27 17.26 -5.46
C ARG A 20 -1.66 18.50 -6.26
N LYS A 21 -2.96 18.67 -6.50
CA LYS A 21 -3.47 19.91 -7.08
C LYS A 21 -3.84 20.91 -5.97
N LYS A 22 -4.07 22.17 -6.35
CA LYS A 22 -4.42 23.26 -5.42
C LYS A 22 -5.78 23.01 -4.77
N ALA A 23 -6.13 23.84 -3.78
CA ALA A 23 -7.41 23.79 -3.09
C ALA A 23 -8.59 23.72 -4.09
N ASN A 24 -9.50 22.77 -3.86
CA ASN A 24 -10.70 22.43 -4.63
C ASN A 24 -10.54 21.52 -5.87
N GLU A 25 -9.37 20.93 -6.11
CA GLU A 25 -9.20 19.86 -7.10
C GLU A 25 -8.91 18.49 -6.44
N VAL A 26 -9.37 17.41 -7.05
CA VAL A 26 -9.13 16.04 -6.59
C VAL A 26 -7.68 15.64 -6.90
N ASP A 27 -6.95 15.13 -5.91
CA ASP A 27 -5.60 14.60 -6.06
C ASP A 27 -5.56 13.47 -7.11
N ARG A 28 -4.56 13.47 -8.00
CA ARG A 28 -4.40 12.43 -9.04
C ARG A 28 -3.23 11.51 -8.71
N MET A 29 -3.41 10.21 -8.91
CA MET A 29 -2.33 9.22 -8.86
C MET A 29 -1.99 8.72 -10.27
N VAL A 30 -0.73 8.90 -10.66
CA VAL A 30 -0.17 8.43 -11.93
C VAL A 30 0.68 7.20 -11.66
N LEU A 31 0.35 6.08 -12.31
CA LEU A 31 1.14 4.85 -12.26
C LEU A 31 2.11 4.84 -13.45
N VAL A 32 3.40 4.62 -13.16
CA VAL A 32 4.46 4.42 -14.15
C VAL A 32 5.00 3.00 -13.99
N GLY A 33 4.92 2.20 -15.07
CA GLY A 33 5.25 0.77 -15.07
C GLY A 33 4.03 -0.09 -15.38
N ASP A 34 4.27 -1.33 -15.86
CA ASP A 34 3.21 -2.29 -16.18
C ASP A 34 2.98 -3.27 -15.03
N VAL A 35 1.73 -3.36 -14.58
CA VAL A 35 1.30 -4.23 -13.48
C VAL A 35 0.23 -5.23 -13.91
N LYS A 36 -0.13 -5.23 -15.20
CA LYS A 36 -1.19 -6.07 -15.72
C LYS A 36 -0.84 -7.55 -15.58
N ASP A 37 -1.81 -8.34 -15.12
CA ASP A 37 -1.70 -9.78 -14.92
C ASP A 37 -0.58 -10.18 -13.92
N ARG A 38 -0.15 -9.25 -13.06
CA ARG A 38 0.93 -9.44 -12.07
C ARG A 38 0.43 -9.25 -10.64
N VAL A 39 1.16 -9.83 -9.69
CA VAL A 39 0.99 -9.52 -8.27
C VAL A 39 1.77 -8.25 -7.97
N ALA A 40 1.12 -7.25 -7.39
CA ALA A 40 1.76 -6.00 -7.00
C ALA A 40 2.03 -5.99 -5.49
N ILE A 41 3.26 -5.63 -5.11
CA ILE A 41 3.66 -5.44 -3.70
C ILE A 41 3.96 -3.95 -3.51
N LEU A 42 3.08 -3.25 -2.81
CA LEU A 42 3.32 -1.88 -2.36
C LEU A 42 4.33 -1.91 -1.22
N VAL A 43 5.39 -1.12 -1.34
CA VAL A 43 6.41 -1.01 -0.30
C VAL A 43 6.57 0.45 0.09
N ASP A 44 6.44 0.72 1.40
CA ASP A 44 6.74 2.02 1.97
C ASP A 44 7.46 1.88 3.31
N ASP A 45 8.05 2.95 3.82
CA ASP A 45 8.64 2.92 5.15
C ASP A 45 7.58 2.89 6.25
N MET A 46 6.48 3.65 6.12
CA MET A 46 5.43 3.72 7.13
C MET A 46 4.05 3.97 6.54
N ALA A 47 3.01 3.56 7.26
CA ALA A 47 1.65 4.01 6.98
C ALA A 47 0.94 4.48 8.25
N ASP A 48 0.40 5.69 8.16
CA ASP A 48 -0.33 6.35 9.24
C ASP A 48 -1.84 6.18 9.09
N THR A 49 -2.52 7.08 8.38
CA THR A 49 -3.98 6.99 8.18
C THR A 49 -4.38 6.03 7.04
N CYS A 50 -3.42 5.38 6.40
CA CYS A 50 -3.56 4.44 5.27
C CYS A 50 -4.29 4.95 4.00
N GLY A 51 -4.64 6.25 3.91
CA GLY A 51 -5.33 6.78 2.73
C GLY A 51 -4.53 6.61 1.45
N THR A 52 -3.23 6.93 1.50
CA THR A 52 -2.32 6.81 0.34
C THR A 52 -2.22 5.38 -0.17
N ILE A 53 -1.96 4.41 0.71
CA ILE A 53 -1.78 3.01 0.28
C ILE A 53 -3.09 2.39 -0.21
N CYS A 54 -4.25 2.77 0.33
CA CYS A 54 -5.54 2.26 -0.14
C CYS A 54 -5.84 2.77 -1.57
N HIS A 55 -5.67 4.07 -1.82
CA HIS A 55 -5.82 4.62 -3.16
C HIS A 55 -4.80 4.05 -4.17
N ALA A 56 -3.58 3.79 -3.71
CA ALA A 56 -2.57 3.13 -4.53
C ALA A 56 -2.99 1.69 -4.89
N ALA A 57 -3.55 0.94 -3.94
CA ALA A 57 -4.06 -0.40 -4.19
C ALA A 57 -5.20 -0.40 -5.22
N ASP A 58 -6.17 0.50 -5.08
CA ASP A 58 -7.27 0.64 -6.06
C ASP A 58 -6.75 0.98 -7.45
N LYS A 59 -5.71 1.83 -7.52
CA LYS A 59 -5.06 2.19 -8.79
C LYS A 59 -4.35 1.01 -9.44
N LEU A 60 -3.69 0.15 -8.65
CA LEU A 60 -3.03 -1.07 -9.14
C LEU A 60 -4.04 -2.08 -9.67
N VAL A 61 -5.12 -2.33 -8.94
CA VAL A 61 -6.20 -3.23 -9.40
C VAL A 61 -6.84 -2.70 -10.67
N SER A 62 -7.12 -1.40 -10.74
CA SER A 62 -7.68 -0.75 -11.95
C SER A 62 -6.72 -0.83 -13.15
N ALA A 63 -5.43 -0.99 -12.92
CA ALA A 63 -4.41 -1.17 -13.95
C ALA A 63 -4.16 -2.66 -14.32
N GLY A 64 -4.91 -3.60 -13.71
CA GLY A 64 -4.87 -5.02 -14.04
C GLY A 64 -4.01 -5.88 -13.12
N ALA A 65 -3.60 -5.38 -11.94
CA ALA A 65 -2.93 -6.22 -10.95
C ALA A 65 -3.90 -7.32 -10.43
N THR A 66 -3.40 -8.55 -10.32
CA THR A 66 -4.19 -9.72 -9.91
C THR A 66 -4.39 -9.79 -8.39
N LYS A 67 -3.38 -9.35 -7.64
CA LYS A 67 -3.40 -9.22 -6.18
C LYS A 67 -2.55 -8.03 -5.76
N VAL A 68 -2.92 -7.41 -4.64
CA VAL A 68 -2.15 -6.31 -4.05
C VAL A 68 -1.80 -6.65 -2.60
N TYR A 69 -0.52 -6.61 -2.30
CA TYR A 69 0.01 -6.66 -0.93
C TYR A 69 0.58 -5.30 -0.56
N ALA A 70 0.59 -4.97 0.73
CA ALA A 70 1.36 -3.85 1.26
C ALA A 70 2.38 -4.37 2.28
N ILE A 71 3.63 -3.91 2.19
CA ILE A 71 4.70 -4.19 3.14
C ILE A 71 5.22 -2.86 3.66
N LEU A 72 5.18 -2.67 4.98
CA LEU A 72 5.57 -1.43 5.63
C LEU A 72 6.55 -1.72 6.76
N THR A 73 7.51 -0.83 7.01
CA THR A 73 8.33 -0.97 8.21
C THR A 73 7.50 -0.57 9.44
N HIS A 74 6.93 0.63 9.45
CA HIS A 74 6.20 1.16 10.60
C HIS A 74 4.68 1.26 10.34
N GLY A 75 3.91 0.36 10.94
CA GLY A 75 2.45 0.42 10.95
C GLY A 75 1.94 1.35 12.06
N ILE A 76 1.82 2.65 11.80
CA ILE A 76 1.32 3.63 12.79
C ILE A 76 -0.21 3.48 12.96
N PHE A 77 -0.92 3.29 11.84
CA PHE A 77 -2.35 2.94 11.80
C PHE A 77 -3.26 3.80 12.70
N SER A 78 -3.11 5.13 12.58
CA SER A 78 -3.93 6.09 13.33
C SER A 78 -5.28 6.37 12.66
N GLY A 79 -6.21 6.91 13.46
CA GLY A 79 -7.53 7.34 12.99
C GLY A 79 -8.26 6.24 12.20
N PRO A 80 -8.68 6.50 10.95
CA PRO A 80 -9.49 5.58 10.17
C PRO A 80 -8.71 4.42 9.53
N ALA A 81 -7.42 4.25 9.83
CA ALA A 81 -6.53 3.31 9.14
C ALA A 81 -7.08 1.88 9.08
N ILE A 82 -7.52 1.34 10.23
CA ILE A 82 -8.05 -0.03 10.32
C ILE A 82 -9.29 -0.24 9.46
N SER A 83 -10.23 0.71 9.51
CA SER A 83 -11.43 0.67 8.65
C SER A 83 -11.05 0.74 7.18
N ARG A 84 -10.10 1.60 6.81
CA ARG A 84 -9.61 1.71 5.43
C ARG A 84 -8.95 0.42 4.94
N ILE A 85 -8.08 -0.21 5.73
CA ILE A 85 -7.43 -1.47 5.36
C ILE A 85 -8.48 -2.59 5.19
N ASN A 86 -9.44 -2.69 6.11
CA ASN A 86 -10.51 -3.68 6.01
C ASN A 86 -11.33 -3.54 4.73
N ASN A 87 -11.61 -2.31 4.29
CA ASN A 87 -12.37 -2.03 3.08
C ASN A 87 -11.55 -2.04 1.79
N ALA A 88 -10.22 -1.91 1.86
CA ALA A 88 -9.35 -1.86 0.70
C ALA A 88 -9.12 -3.25 0.06
N CYS A 89 -8.71 -3.26 -1.22
CA CYS A 89 -8.48 -4.46 -2.02
C CYS A 89 -7.15 -5.21 -1.70
N PHE A 90 -6.64 -5.09 -0.48
CA PHE A 90 -5.44 -5.82 -0.05
C PHE A 90 -5.73 -7.30 0.19
N GLU A 91 -4.81 -8.14 -0.28
CA GLU A 91 -4.71 -9.54 0.14
C GLU A 91 -4.16 -9.61 1.57
N ALA A 92 -3.07 -8.88 1.85
CA ALA A 92 -2.52 -8.68 3.19
C ALA A 92 -1.74 -7.36 3.30
N VAL A 93 -1.67 -6.85 4.53
CA VAL A 93 -0.83 -5.72 4.93
C VAL A 93 0.16 -6.22 5.97
N VAL A 94 1.41 -6.40 5.54
CA VAL A 94 2.51 -6.90 6.38
C VAL A 94 3.26 -5.71 6.96
N VAL A 95 3.49 -5.71 8.27
CA VAL A 95 4.26 -4.67 8.97
C VAL A 95 5.27 -5.28 9.92
N THR A 96 6.29 -4.53 10.32
CA THR A 96 7.15 -4.99 11.42
C THR A 96 6.53 -4.65 12.78
N ASN A 97 7.09 -5.23 13.84
CA ASN A 97 6.74 -4.95 15.23
C ASN A 97 7.44 -3.72 15.83
N THR A 98 7.99 -2.82 15.00
CA THR A 98 8.57 -1.55 15.48
C THR A 98 7.57 -0.66 16.22
N ILE A 99 6.27 -0.85 15.96
CA ILE A 99 5.14 -0.34 16.73
C ILE A 99 4.28 -1.56 17.08
N PRO A 100 3.80 -1.73 18.33
CA PRO A 100 2.93 -2.85 18.72
C PRO A 100 1.65 -2.94 17.90
N GLN A 101 1.27 -4.14 17.46
CA GLN A 101 0.16 -4.39 16.53
C GLN A 101 -0.91 -5.35 17.07
N GLU A 102 -0.71 -5.92 18.25
CA GLU A 102 -1.55 -6.98 18.82
C GLU A 102 -3.01 -6.57 18.90
N ASP A 103 -3.28 -5.31 19.21
CA ASP A 103 -4.62 -4.73 19.21
C ASP A 103 -5.16 -4.53 17.79
N LYS A 104 -4.34 -3.99 16.88
CA LYS A 104 -4.71 -3.71 15.49
C LYS A 104 -5.09 -4.99 14.74
N MET A 105 -4.37 -6.08 14.95
CA MET A 105 -4.62 -7.38 14.33
C MET A 105 -5.96 -8.00 14.75
N LYS A 106 -6.42 -7.76 15.99
CA LYS A 106 -7.77 -8.21 16.44
C LYS A 106 -8.89 -7.55 15.65
N HIS A 107 -8.66 -6.32 15.19
CA HIS A 107 -9.64 -5.53 14.45
C HIS A 107 -9.44 -5.57 12.93
N CYS A 108 -8.39 -6.24 12.45
CA CYS A 108 -8.04 -6.28 11.03
C CYS A 108 -7.37 -7.61 10.67
N PRO A 109 -8.11 -8.59 10.10
CA PRO A 109 -7.55 -9.89 9.75
C PRO A 109 -6.52 -9.84 8.60
N LYS A 110 -6.41 -8.70 7.91
CA LYS A 110 -5.43 -8.49 6.84
C LYS A 110 -4.06 -8.09 7.36
N ILE A 111 -3.94 -7.65 8.61
CA ILE A 111 -2.65 -7.22 9.18
C ILE A 111 -1.86 -8.46 9.62
N GLN A 112 -0.61 -8.53 9.18
CA GLN A 112 0.36 -9.56 9.59
C GLN A 112 1.63 -8.89 10.10
N VAL A 113 2.28 -9.52 11.08
CA VAL A 113 3.50 -9.03 11.73
C VAL A 113 4.59 -10.08 11.64
#